data_AF-A0A8J4GI12-F1
#
_entry.id   AF-A0A8J4GI12-F1
#
_cell.length_a   1.000
_cell.length_b   1.000
_cell.length_c   1.000
_cell.angle_alpha   90.00
_cell.angle_beta   90.00
_cell.angle_gamma   90.00
#
_symmetry.space_group_name_H-M   'P 1'
#
loop_
_entity.id
_entity.type
_entity.pdbx_description
1 polymer ?
#
loop_
_entity_poly.entity_id
_entity_poly.type
_entity_poly.pdbx_seq_one_letter_code
_entity_poly.pdbx_strand_id
1 'polypeptide(L)'
;MGGTHWFAVVDSSSLATTAAAAPQSASSTTMEPGAAAVGPEGEIRIEATYDVQPTGQVHIAWRMDTRDALPAPLPAGLMPSLPRVGIRGVAPARLGDVSWLGGGPHECYWDRKAAAHVGQYGAAVQDMRVPYVFPQESGGRADVRWVALLPQSGSHELGLAALSATPPPAPHLHVSVSKHSMEAIHAARHEYELSTDPDALTFFHLDYLHMGVGGDDSWSPTVHPEFLIPPAVYAWQMVLTPCTTPLDAEWAYCALQNAVLGAAGAVDL
;
A
#
# COMPACT_ATOMS: atom_id res chain seq x y z
N MET A 1 16.13 16.03 -11.54
CA MET A 1 15.23 15.42 -12.54
C MET A 1 13.89 15.25 -11.86
N GLY A 2 12.87 16.00 -12.26
CA GLY A 2 11.53 15.87 -11.68
C GLY A 2 10.88 14.62 -12.25
N GLY A 3 10.71 13.59 -11.42
CA GLY A 3 9.86 12.47 -11.77
C GLY A 3 8.41 12.96 -11.76
N THR A 4 7.74 12.91 -12.90
CA THR A 4 6.30 13.13 -12.95
C THR A 4 5.63 11.92 -12.30
N HIS A 5 5.18 12.07 -11.06
CA HIS A 5 4.36 11.08 -10.39
C HIS A 5 2.91 11.27 -10.84
N TRP A 6 2.31 10.19 -11.31
CA TRP A 6 0.92 10.16 -11.75
C TRP A 6 0.06 9.63 -10.61
N PHE A 7 -0.96 10.38 -10.23
CA PHE A 7 -1.86 10.01 -9.14
C PHE A 7 -3.25 9.75 -9.71
N ALA A 8 -3.79 8.56 -9.48
CA ALA A 8 -5.23 8.37 -9.53
C ALA A 8 -5.79 8.67 -8.12
N VAL A 9 -6.49 9.79 -7.97
CA VAL A 9 -7.23 10.11 -6.73
C VAL A 9 -8.68 9.69 -6.97
N VAL A 10 -9.17 8.74 -6.18
CA VAL A 10 -10.60 8.40 -6.18
C VAL A 10 -11.33 9.49 -5.39
N ASP A 11 -12.19 10.27 -6.07
CA ASP A 11 -13.10 11.17 -5.39
C ASP A 11 -14.19 10.35 -4.67
N SER A 12 -14.27 10.53 -3.35
CA SER A 12 -15.26 9.92 -2.45
C SER A 12 -16.72 10.23 -2.83
N SER A 13 -16.96 11.22 -3.69
CA SER A 13 -18.30 11.55 -4.20
C SER A 13 -18.93 10.47 -5.10
N SER A 14 -18.14 9.47 -5.54
CA SER A 14 -18.54 8.42 -6.48
C SER A 14 -18.71 7.01 -5.87
N LEU A 15 -18.60 6.86 -4.54
CA LEU A 15 -18.77 5.57 -3.88
C LEU A 15 -20.25 5.14 -3.86
N ALA A 16 -20.62 4.22 -4.76
CA ALA A 16 -21.89 3.52 -4.68
C ALA A 16 -21.77 2.35 -3.68
N THR A 17 -22.36 2.50 -2.49
CA THR A 17 -22.55 1.39 -1.54
C THR A 17 -23.77 0.59 -1.98
N THR A 18 -23.57 -0.59 -2.56
CA THR A 18 -24.67 -1.52 -2.87
C THR A 18 -24.69 -2.62 -1.82
N ALA A 19 -25.59 -2.52 -0.84
CA ALA A 19 -25.93 -3.64 0.02
C ALA A 19 -26.67 -4.71 -0.81
N ALA A 20 -26.22 -5.96 -0.74
CA ALA A 20 -26.70 -7.02 -1.61
C ALA A 20 -28.18 -7.37 -1.36
N ALA A 21 -29.03 -7.08 -2.34
CA ALA A 21 -30.30 -7.79 -2.56
C ALA A 21 -30.67 -7.78 -4.07
N ALA A 22 -30.17 -8.78 -4.81
CA ALA A 22 -30.58 -9.21 -6.17
C ALA A 22 -30.49 -8.19 -7.34
N PRO A 23 -30.38 -8.63 -8.61
CA PRO A 23 -29.55 -7.95 -9.60
C PRO A 23 -30.34 -6.92 -10.41
N GLN A 24 -29.94 -5.65 -10.40
CA GLN A 24 -30.37 -4.69 -11.43
C GLN A 24 -29.26 -3.69 -11.81
N SER A 25 -29.02 -3.63 -13.13
CA SER A 25 -28.36 -2.59 -13.94
C SER A 25 -26.97 -2.08 -13.52
N ALA A 26 -25.96 -2.45 -14.31
CA ALA A 26 -24.65 -1.81 -14.33
C ALA A 26 -24.75 -0.32 -14.67
N SER A 27 -24.05 0.52 -13.91
CA SER A 27 -23.85 1.94 -14.22
C SER A 27 -22.34 2.20 -14.37
N SER A 28 -21.95 2.73 -15.53
CA SER A 28 -20.61 3.20 -15.84
C SER A 28 -20.54 4.70 -15.60
N THR A 29 -19.53 5.20 -14.90
CA THR A 29 -19.31 6.65 -14.72
C THR A 29 -17.97 7.04 -15.31
N THR A 30 -17.98 8.07 -16.16
CA THR A 30 -16.80 8.73 -16.74
C THR A 30 -16.74 10.14 -16.16
N MET A 31 -15.58 10.59 -15.67
CA MET A 31 -15.36 11.94 -15.16
C MET A 31 -14.52 12.76 -16.15
N GLU A 32 -14.83 14.05 -16.27
CA GLU A 32 -14.12 15.04 -17.11
C GLU A 32 -13.08 15.83 -16.29
N PRO A 33 -11.89 16.16 -16.82
CA PRO A 33 -10.83 16.79 -16.04
C PRO A 33 -10.92 18.33 -16.00
N GLY A 34 -10.62 18.90 -14.83
CA GLY A 34 -10.39 20.32 -14.60
C GLY A 34 -8.94 20.75 -14.90
N ALA A 35 -8.81 21.83 -15.66
CA ALA A 35 -7.63 22.47 -16.23
C ALA A 35 -6.27 22.37 -15.50
N ALA A 36 -5.42 21.49 -16.01
CA ALA A 36 -4.04 21.78 -16.42
C ALA A 36 -3.77 20.93 -17.67
N ALA A 37 -3.02 21.43 -18.66
CA ALA A 37 -2.84 20.73 -19.94
C ALA A 37 -2.00 19.45 -19.77
N VAL A 38 -2.66 18.32 -19.53
CA VAL A 38 -2.09 16.98 -19.48
C VAL A 38 -2.30 16.33 -20.86
N GLY A 39 -1.32 15.53 -21.34
CA GLY A 39 -1.57 14.59 -22.45
C GLY A 39 -2.72 13.65 -22.08
N PRO A 40 -3.19 12.75 -22.96
CA PRO A 40 -4.27 11.83 -22.58
C PRO A 40 -3.81 11.03 -21.34
N GLU A 41 -4.38 11.34 -20.18
CA GLU A 41 -4.09 10.65 -18.94
C GLU A 41 -4.42 9.18 -19.15
N GLY A 42 -3.53 8.29 -18.70
CA GLY A 42 -3.82 6.86 -18.73
C GLY A 42 -5.02 6.54 -17.84
N GLU A 43 -5.77 5.50 -18.19
CA GLU A 43 -6.96 5.07 -17.45
C GLU A 43 -6.62 3.90 -16.52
N ILE A 44 -7.09 3.96 -15.28
CA ILE A 44 -7.04 2.85 -14.32
C ILE A 44 -8.48 2.55 -13.88
N ARG A 45 -8.93 1.32 -14.08
CA ARG A 45 -10.26 0.87 -13.62
C ARG A 45 -10.10 0.03 -12.35
N ILE A 46 -10.87 0.35 -11.31
CA ILE A 46 -10.78 -0.31 -10.01
C ILE A 46 -12.16 -0.85 -9.63
N GLU A 47 -12.21 -2.14 -9.30
CA GLU A 47 -13.34 -2.78 -8.64
C GLU A 47 -12.88 -3.21 -7.25
N ALA A 48 -13.66 -2.89 -6.21
CA ALA A 48 -13.38 -3.29 -4.84
C ALA A 48 -14.64 -3.88 -4.20
N THR A 49 -14.51 -5.07 -3.63
CA THR A 49 -15.59 -5.73 -2.86
C THR A 49 -15.23 -5.70 -1.39
N TYR A 50 -16.16 -5.24 -0.56
CA TYR A 50 -16.01 -5.16 0.89
C TYR A 50 -16.99 -6.13 1.55
N ASP A 51 -16.48 -7.01 2.38
CA ASP A 51 -17.25 -7.92 3.21
C ASP A 51 -16.98 -7.62 4.69
N VAL A 52 -17.99 -7.08 5.37
CA VAL A 52 -17.89 -6.59 6.75
C VAL A 52 -18.46 -7.65 7.69
N GLN A 53 -17.58 -8.22 8.50
CA GLN A 53 -17.90 -9.31 9.41
C GLN A 53 -18.42 -8.78 10.77
N PRO A 54 -19.27 -9.54 11.49
CA PRO A 54 -19.73 -9.18 12.83
C PRO A 54 -18.61 -8.98 13.86
N THR A 55 -17.43 -9.55 13.59
CA THR A 55 -16.20 -9.37 14.39
C THR A 55 -15.58 -7.98 14.23
N GLY A 56 -16.08 -7.15 13.30
CA GLY A 56 -15.49 -5.88 12.91
C GLY A 56 -14.39 -6.00 11.85
N GLN A 57 -14.04 -7.22 11.43
CA GLN A 57 -13.11 -7.42 10.32
C GLN A 57 -13.75 -7.00 9.00
N VAL A 58 -12.96 -6.38 8.12
CA VAL A 58 -13.38 -6.01 6.78
C VAL A 58 -12.47 -6.72 5.78
N HIS A 59 -13.02 -7.70 5.08
CA HIS A 59 -12.35 -8.39 4.00
C HIS A 59 -12.52 -7.56 2.73
N ILE A 60 -11.41 -7.22 2.09
CA ILE A 60 -11.42 -6.37 0.90
C ILE A 60 -10.72 -7.11 -0.23
N ALA A 61 -11.41 -7.25 -1.35
CA ALA A 61 -10.88 -7.80 -2.58
C ALA A 61 -10.86 -6.71 -3.65
N TRP A 62 -9.68 -6.47 -4.23
CA TRP A 62 -9.52 -5.53 -5.35
C TRP A 62 -9.27 -6.25 -6.65
N ARG A 63 -9.75 -5.64 -7.72
CA ARG A 63 -9.36 -5.89 -9.10
C ARG A 63 -9.05 -4.56 -9.76
N MET A 64 -7.81 -4.36 -10.18
CA MET A 64 -7.31 -3.13 -10.78
C MET A 64 -6.82 -3.41 -12.20
N ASP A 65 -7.45 -2.83 -13.20
CA ASP A 65 -7.02 -2.88 -14.60
C ASP A 65 -6.18 -1.65 -14.93
N THR A 66 -4.89 -1.88 -15.19
CA THR A 66 -3.89 -0.83 -15.41
C THR A 66 -3.32 -0.85 -16.83
N ARG A 67 -3.89 -1.64 -17.74
CA ARG A 67 -3.36 -1.82 -19.11
C ARG A 67 -3.27 -0.50 -19.89
N ASP A 68 -4.14 0.45 -19.57
CA ASP A 68 -4.22 1.77 -20.19
C ASP A 68 -3.61 2.87 -19.29
N ALA A 69 -2.93 2.52 -18.20
CA ALA A 69 -2.53 3.46 -17.14
C ALA A 69 -1.35 4.38 -17.50
N LEU A 70 -0.54 4.00 -18.50
CA LEU A 70 0.66 4.74 -18.87
C LEU A 70 0.44 5.58 -20.13
N PRO A 71 0.99 6.81 -20.19
CA PRO A 71 0.93 7.63 -21.39
C PRO A 71 1.74 6.99 -22.52
N ALA A 72 1.20 7.04 -23.75
CA ALA A 72 1.88 6.60 -24.96
C ALA A 72 2.25 7.82 -25.84
N PRO A 73 3.49 7.92 -26.37
CA PRO A 73 4.64 7.02 -26.16
C PRO A 73 5.43 7.33 -24.87
N LEU A 74 6.04 6.30 -24.28
CA LEU A 74 6.98 6.46 -23.17
C LEU A 74 8.31 7.09 -23.67
N PRO A 75 9.02 7.86 -22.81
CA PRO A 75 10.36 8.33 -23.11
C PRO A 75 11.31 7.19 -23.49
N ALA A 76 12.27 7.48 -24.38
CA ALA A 76 13.22 6.49 -24.87
C ALA A 76 14.01 5.84 -23.72
N GLY A 77 14.10 4.51 -23.74
CA GLY A 77 14.81 3.72 -22.73
C GLY A 77 13.98 3.34 -21.50
N LEU A 78 12.74 3.85 -21.36
CA LEU A 78 11.83 3.41 -20.30
C LEU A 78 11.00 2.21 -20.73
N MET A 79 11.03 1.17 -19.89
CA MET A 79 10.09 0.06 -19.98
C MET A 79 8.75 0.44 -19.33
N PRO A 80 7.60 -0.03 -19.85
CA PRO A 80 6.31 0.18 -19.22
C PRO A 80 6.29 -0.41 -17.80
N SER A 81 6.25 0.45 -16.79
CA SER A 81 6.15 0.04 -15.39
C SER A 81 5.32 1.03 -14.58
N LEU A 82 4.50 0.51 -13.69
CA LEU A 82 3.86 1.25 -12.62
C LEU A 82 4.84 1.42 -11.45
N PRO A 83 4.75 2.52 -10.67
CA PRO A 83 5.56 2.68 -9.47
C PRO A 83 5.10 1.74 -8.33
N ARG A 84 3.79 1.53 -8.21
CA ARG A 84 3.17 0.65 -7.22
C ARG A 84 1.73 0.31 -7.58
N VAL A 85 1.22 -0.78 -7.01
CA VAL A 85 -0.17 -1.22 -7.04
C VAL A 85 -0.58 -1.50 -5.60
N GLY A 86 -1.53 -0.75 -5.08
CA GLY A 86 -1.81 -0.74 -3.65
C GLY A 86 -2.88 0.24 -3.24
N ILE A 87 -3.00 0.44 -1.92
CA ILE A 87 -3.83 1.49 -1.34
C ILE A 87 -2.99 2.42 -0.48
N ARG A 88 -3.38 3.70 -0.47
CA ARG A 88 -2.89 4.71 0.45
C ARG A 88 -4.02 5.09 1.41
N GLY A 89 -3.69 5.25 2.68
CA GLY A 89 -4.62 5.71 3.69
C GLY A 89 -4.01 6.77 4.60
N VAL A 90 -4.88 7.37 5.41
CA VAL A 90 -4.52 8.36 6.41
C VAL A 90 -5.20 7.99 7.71
N ALA A 91 -4.41 7.96 8.78
CA ALA A 91 -4.82 7.63 10.12
C ALA A 91 -4.66 8.85 11.05
N PRO A 92 -5.45 8.94 12.12
CA PRO A 92 -5.28 9.96 13.15
C PRO A 92 -3.90 9.89 13.81
N ALA A 93 -3.37 11.04 14.23
CA ALA A 93 -2.03 11.18 14.81
C ALA A 93 -1.75 10.26 16.01
N ARG A 94 -2.81 9.95 16.78
CA ARG A 94 -2.78 9.06 17.95
C ARG A 94 -2.29 7.65 17.64
N LEU A 95 -2.42 7.19 16.39
CA LEU A 95 -1.79 5.96 15.92
C LEU A 95 -0.32 6.23 15.62
N GLY A 96 0.45 6.27 16.70
CA GLY A 96 1.86 6.68 16.73
C GLY A 96 2.85 5.52 16.77
N ASP A 97 2.40 4.29 16.99
CA ASP A 97 3.24 3.10 16.99
C ASP A 97 2.87 2.18 15.82
N VAL A 98 3.85 1.46 15.29
CA VAL A 98 3.64 0.43 14.27
C VAL A 98 4.29 -0.88 14.70
N SER A 99 3.60 -1.99 14.45
CA SER A 99 4.15 -3.34 14.55
C SER A 99 3.87 -4.11 13.28
N TRP A 100 4.79 -4.97 12.84
CA TRP A 100 4.61 -5.76 11.63
C TRP A 100 5.33 -7.10 11.71
N LEU A 101 4.84 -8.06 10.93
CA LEU A 101 5.52 -9.31 10.62
C LEU A 101 5.93 -9.29 9.13
N GLY A 102 7.22 -9.20 8.86
CA GLY A 102 7.76 -9.08 7.51
C GLY A 102 9.26 -8.82 7.51
N GLY A 103 9.80 -8.32 6.41
CA GLY A 103 11.21 -7.90 6.34
C GLY A 103 11.49 -6.73 7.28
N GLY A 104 12.64 -6.78 7.97
CA GLY A 104 13.06 -5.71 8.86
C GLY A 104 14.38 -6.01 9.59
N PRO A 105 14.74 -5.20 10.61
CA PRO A 105 13.97 -4.05 11.13
C PRO A 105 14.10 -2.79 10.27
N HIS A 106 15.11 -2.72 9.41
CA HIS A 106 15.44 -1.57 8.58
C HIS A 106 14.65 -1.54 7.26
N GLU A 107 14.74 -0.41 6.56
CA GLU A 107 14.12 -0.19 5.25
C GLU A 107 14.60 -1.19 4.20
N CYS A 108 13.66 -1.79 3.46
CA CYS A 108 13.96 -2.70 2.37
C CYS A 108 12.95 -2.59 1.22
N TYR A 109 13.42 -2.86 0.00
CA TYR A 109 12.65 -2.83 -1.25
C TYR A 109 12.82 -4.15 -2.01
N TRP A 110 12.02 -4.37 -3.06
CA TRP A 110 11.96 -5.66 -3.77
C TRP A 110 13.35 -6.14 -4.24
N ASP A 111 14.14 -5.24 -4.82
CA ASP A 111 15.50 -5.46 -5.30
C ASP A 111 16.59 -5.23 -4.23
N ARG A 112 16.21 -4.77 -3.02
CA ARG A 112 17.11 -4.43 -1.92
C ARG A 112 16.57 -4.91 -0.58
N LYS A 113 16.38 -6.23 -0.44
CA LYS A 113 15.85 -6.86 0.80
C LYS A 113 16.66 -8.03 1.36
N ALA A 114 17.77 -8.43 0.75
CA ALA A 114 18.54 -9.61 1.18
C ALA A 114 19.03 -9.54 2.64
N ALA A 115 19.26 -8.34 3.18
CA ALA A 115 19.66 -8.13 4.57
C ALA A 115 18.48 -8.03 5.56
N ALA A 116 17.24 -7.93 5.05
CA ALA A 116 16.04 -7.77 5.86
C ALA A 116 15.44 -9.14 6.18
N HIS A 117 15.63 -9.60 7.41
CA HIS A 117 15.11 -10.90 7.84
C HIS A 117 13.62 -10.80 8.12
N VAL A 118 12.88 -11.85 7.77
CA VAL A 118 11.47 -11.96 8.15
C VAL A 118 11.38 -12.20 9.66
N GLY A 119 10.68 -11.31 10.35
CA GLY A 119 10.49 -11.36 11.79
C GLY A 119 9.39 -10.41 12.23
N GLN A 120 9.04 -10.45 13.52
CA GLN A 120 8.14 -9.49 14.13
C GLN A 120 8.94 -8.30 14.66
N TYR A 121 8.55 -7.11 14.26
CA TYR A 121 9.21 -5.86 14.63
C TYR A 121 8.19 -4.82 15.09
N GLY A 122 8.70 -3.76 15.73
CA GLY A 122 7.91 -2.60 16.08
C GLY A 122 8.78 -1.34 16.19
N ALA A 123 8.18 -0.20 15.89
CA ALA A 123 8.82 1.12 15.95
C ALA A 123 7.76 2.21 16.16
N ALA A 124 8.17 3.37 16.63
CA ALA A 124 7.32 4.55 16.55
C ALA A 124 7.22 4.99 15.08
N VAL A 125 6.09 5.57 14.68
CA VAL A 125 5.86 6.04 13.32
C VAL A 125 6.90 7.09 12.90
N GLN A 126 7.36 7.94 13.82
CA GLN A 126 8.42 8.91 13.51
C GLN A 126 9.77 8.26 13.15
N ASP A 127 10.03 7.04 13.63
CA ASP A 127 11.30 6.33 13.44
C ASP A 127 11.28 5.42 12.19
N MET A 128 10.12 5.29 11.52
CA MET A 128 9.97 4.46 10.34
C MET A 128 10.65 5.06 9.10
N ARG A 129 10.73 6.39 9.04
CA ARG A 129 11.30 7.13 7.91
C ARG A 129 12.82 7.17 8.00
N VAL A 130 13.50 7.03 6.85
CA VAL A 130 14.95 7.27 6.74
C VAL A 130 15.19 8.73 6.33
N PRO A 131 15.90 9.55 7.13
CA PRO A 131 16.09 10.97 6.85
C PRO A 131 17.19 11.20 5.81
N TYR A 132 16.87 10.90 4.54
CA TYR A 132 17.74 11.24 3.41
C TYR A 132 17.92 12.76 3.28
N VAL A 133 19.12 13.20 2.90
CA VAL A 133 19.47 14.64 2.78
C VAL A 133 18.49 15.39 1.87
N PHE A 134 18.15 14.77 0.75
CA PHE A 134 17.05 15.18 -0.12
C PHE A 134 15.84 14.29 0.20
N PRO A 135 14.74 14.85 0.75
CA PRO A 135 13.56 14.07 1.06
C PRO A 135 13.04 13.29 -0.15
N GLN A 136 12.79 12.00 0.04
CA GLN A 136 12.33 11.06 -0.98
C GLN A 136 11.53 9.92 -0.33
N GLU A 137 10.91 9.07 -1.17
CA GLU A 137 10.24 7.85 -0.68
C GLU A 137 11.21 7.04 0.18
N SER A 138 10.75 6.68 1.38
CA SER A 138 11.55 5.96 2.36
C SER A 138 10.67 5.25 3.40
N GLY A 139 11.29 4.39 4.20
CA GLY A 139 10.65 3.62 5.26
C GLY A 139 9.93 2.37 4.79
N GLY A 140 10.09 1.96 3.53
CA GLY A 140 9.51 0.74 2.97
C GLY A 140 9.88 -0.52 3.76
N ARG A 141 8.93 -1.43 3.89
CA ARG A 141 9.10 -2.78 4.44
C ARG A 141 8.50 -3.77 3.45
N ALA A 142 9.32 -4.70 2.97
CA ALA A 142 8.90 -5.73 2.03
C ALA A 142 8.49 -7.03 2.75
N ASP A 143 7.82 -7.92 2.01
CA ASP A 143 7.40 -9.25 2.47
C ASP A 143 6.52 -9.22 3.75
N VAL A 144 5.70 -8.17 3.90
CA VAL A 144 4.87 -7.93 5.08
C VAL A 144 3.58 -8.76 5.00
N ARG A 145 3.44 -9.64 5.99
CA ARG A 145 2.28 -10.54 6.15
C ARG A 145 1.14 -9.83 6.87
N TRP A 146 1.47 -9.10 7.92
CA TRP A 146 0.55 -8.19 8.60
C TRP A 146 1.29 -6.96 9.13
N VAL A 147 0.59 -5.85 9.23
CA VAL A 147 1.02 -4.61 9.90
C VAL A 147 -0.11 -4.08 10.77
N ALA A 148 0.22 -3.47 11.90
CA ALA A 148 -0.71 -2.81 12.79
C ALA A 148 -0.23 -1.39 13.11
N LEU A 149 -1.09 -0.41 12.87
CA LEU A 149 -0.98 0.95 13.39
C LEU A 149 -1.69 0.99 14.74
N LEU A 150 -0.93 1.25 15.79
CA LEU A 150 -1.37 1.14 17.16
C LEU A 150 -1.35 2.52 17.82
N PRO A 151 -2.27 2.77 18.76
CA PRO A 151 -2.13 3.89 19.68
C PRO A 151 -0.79 3.82 20.39
N GLN A 152 -0.29 4.97 20.84
CA GLN A 152 0.93 5.02 21.64
C GLN A 152 0.81 4.10 22.87
N SER A 153 1.90 3.37 23.17
CA SER A 153 1.95 2.41 24.28
C SER A 153 1.32 2.93 25.58
N GLY A 154 0.42 2.15 26.17
CA GLY A 154 -0.35 2.50 27.37
C GLY A 154 -1.72 3.14 27.10
N SER A 155 -2.04 3.46 25.83
CA SER A 155 -3.40 3.82 25.43
C SER A 155 -4.28 2.57 25.22
N HIS A 156 -5.57 2.70 25.54
CA HIS A 156 -6.60 1.67 25.33
C HIS A 156 -7.46 1.94 24.09
N GLU A 157 -7.01 2.86 23.23
CA GLU A 157 -7.73 3.18 22.00
C GLU A 157 -7.65 2.06 20.96
N LEU A 158 -8.48 2.17 19.93
CA LEU A 158 -8.51 1.22 18.83
C LEU A 158 -7.48 1.60 17.76
N GLY A 159 -6.57 0.69 17.47
CA GLY A 159 -5.69 0.69 16.31
C GLY A 159 -6.31 -0.02 15.10
N LEU A 160 -5.52 -0.11 14.04
CA LEU A 160 -5.89 -0.72 12.76
C LEU A 160 -4.80 -1.68 12.32
N ALA A 161 -5.16 -2.95 12.14
CA ALA A 161 -4.32 -3.95 11.52
C ALA A 161 -4.75 -4.21 10.07
N ALA A 162 -3.78 -4.47 9.21
CA ALA A 162 -3.96 -4.90 7.84
C ALA A 162 -3.19 -6.19 7.60
N LEU A 163 -3.86 -7.17 6.99
CA LEU A 163 -3.33 -8.51 6.76
C LEU A 163 -3.37 -8.84 5.28
N SER A 164 -2.27 -9.34 4.74
CA SER A 164 -2.24 -9.92 3.39
C SER A 164 -3.09 -11.19 3.37
N ALA A 165 -4.13 -11.22 2.53
CA ALA A 165 -5.07 -12.35 2.45
C ALA A 165 -5.07 -13.04 1.08
N THR A 166 -4.26 -12.56 0.13
CA THR A 166 -4.11 -13.22 -1.16
C THR A 166 -3.39 -14.57 -0.99
N PRO A 167 -3.96 -15.69 -1.46
CA PRO A 167 -3.34 -17.00 -1.32
C PRO A 167 -1.98 -17.11 -2.05
N PRO A 168 -1.05 -17.94 -1.56
CA PRO A 168 0.15 -18.30 -2.31
C PRO A 168 -0.18 -18.85 -3.71
N PRO A 169 0.67 -18.62 -4.72
CA PRO A 169 2.01 -18.04 -4.66
C PRO A 169 2.05 -16.50 -4.75
N ALA A 170 0.97 -15.80 -4.42
CA ALA A 170 0.94 -14.34 -4.43
C ALA A 170 1.99 -13.71 -3.48
N PRO A 171 2.53 -12.52 -3.81
CA PRO A 171 3.44 -11.80 -2.94
C PRO A 171 2.73 -11.30 -1.68
N HIS A 172 3.52 -11.11 -0.63
CA HIS A 172 3.12 -10.39 0.57
C HIS A 172 3.20 -8.87 0.32
N LEU A 173 2.65 -8.08 1.24
CA LEU A 173 2.55 -6.62 1.08
C LEU A 173 3.93 -5.95 1.15
N HIS A 174 4.04 -4.82 0.46
CA HIS A 174 5.02 -3.78 0.76
C HIS A 174 4.33 -2.66 1.54
N VAL A 175 4.93 -2.23 2.65
CA VAL A 175 4.29 -1.27 3.57
C VAL A 175 5.23 -0.10 3.84
N SER A 176 4.70 1.12 3.81
CA SER A 176 5.36 2.30 4.35
C SER A 176 4.41 3.07 5.26
N VAL A 177 4.95 3.65 6.33
CA VAL A 177 4.21 4.45 7.31
C VAL A 177 5.04 5.68 7.65
N SER A 178 4.42 6.87 7.65
CA SER A 178 5.11 8.14 7.78
C SER A 178 4.23 9.20 8.45
N LYS A 179 4.86 10.22 9.06
CA LYS A 179 4.17 11.45 9.52
C LYS A 179 4.01 12.49 8.40
N HIS A 180 4.56 12.23 7.23
CA HIS A 180 4.54 13.15 6.09
C HIS A 180 3.79 12.52 4.92
N SER A 181 2.98 13.34 4.24
CA SER A 181 2.32 12.91 3.01
C SER A 181 3.33 12.84 1.86
N MET A 182 2.98 12.09 0.81
CA MET A 182 3.78 12.02 -0.42
C MET A 182 4.00 13.39 -1.05
N GLU A 183 2.97 14.24 -1.00
CA GLU A 183 3.02 15.60 -1.54
C GLU A 183 4.00 16.48 -0.76
N ALA A 184 4.02 16.36 0.58
CA ALA A 184 4.97 17.07 1.43
C ALA A 184 6.41 16.61 1.17
N ILE A 185 6.64 15.29 1.09
CA ILE A 185 7.96 14.72 0.77
C ILE A 185 8.43 15.19 -0.61
N HIS A 186 7.57 15.18 -1.62
CA HIS A 186 7.89 15.60 -2.98
C HIS A 186 8.16 17.11 -3.11
N ALA A 187 7.47 17.93 -2.32
CA ALA A 187 7.64 19.37 -2.30
C ALA A 187 8.94 19.80 -1.60
N ALA A 188 9.34 19.08 -0.55
CA ALA A 188 10.53 19.40 0.22
C ALA A 188 11.82 19.23 -0.58
N ARG A 189 12.83 20.03 -0.25
CA ARG A 189 14.20 19.95 -0.78
C ARG A 189 15.21 19.64 0.31
N HIS A 190 14.84 19.89 1.57
CA HIS A 190 15.65 19.61 2.74
C HIS A 190 14.78 19.07 3.87
N GLU A 191 15.37 18.25 4.74
CA GLU A 191 14.68 17.60 5.85
C GLU A 191 13.93 18.55 6.78
N TYR A 192 14.52 19.72 7.10
CA TYR A 192 13.93 20.68 8.01
C TYR A 192 12.65 21.35 7.48
N GLU A 193 12.35 21.21 6.19
CA GLU A 193 11.13 21.73 5.56
C GLU A 193 9.92 20.82 5.83
N LEU A 194 10.15 19.59 6.29
CA LEU A 194 9.09 18.67 6.68
C LEU A 194 8.55 19.03 8.07
N SER A 195 7.23 18.95 8.23
CA SER A 195 6.57 19.24 9.51
C SER A 195 7.10 18.32 10.60
N THR A 196 7.39 18.90 11.77
CA THR A 196 7.73 18.15 12.99
C THR A 196 6.57 18.15 14.00
N ASP A 197 5.38 18.52 13.54
CA ASP A 197 4.17 18.55 14.36
C ASP A 197 3.84 17.14 14.89
N PRO A 198 3.87 16.92 16.22
CA PRO A 198 3.52 15.63 16.80
C PRO A 198 2.05 15.24 16.55
N ASP A 199 1.18 16.24 16.33
CA ASP A 199 -0.24 16.04 16.04
C ASP A 199 -0.51 15.82 14.54
N ALA A 200 0.53 15.69 13.72
CA ALA A 200 0.42 15.34 12.32
C ALA A 200 -0.21 13.95 12.12
N LEU A 201 -1.08 13.86 11.11
CA LEU A 201 -1.71 12.61 10.67
C LEU A 201 -0.65 11.56 10.32
N THR A 202 -1.00 10.30 10.52
CA THR A 202 -0.17 9.16 10.14
C THR A 202 -0.58 8.71 8.74
N PHE A 203 0.31 8.83 7.76
CA PHE A 203 0.12 8.35 6.39
C PHE A 203 0.64 6.94 6.26
N PHE A 204 -0.08 6.08 5.55
CA PHE A 204 0.35 4.71 5.32
C PHE A 204 0.03 4.23 3.91
N HIS A 205 0.86 3.32 3.42
CA HIS A 205 0.70 2.65 2.15
C HIS A 205 0.73 1.14 2.37
N LEU A 206 -0.23 0.44 1.77
CA LEU A 206 -0.35 -1.02 1.76
C LEU A 206 -0.34 -1.47 0.30
N ASP A 207 0.83 -1.77 -0.21
CA ASP A 207 1.05 -2.08 -1.61
C ASP A 207 1.06 -3.59 -1.82
N TYR A 208 0.26 -4.07 -2.78
CA TYR A 208 0.34 -5.43 -3.29
C TYR A 208 1.67 -5.64 -4.04
N LEU A 209 2.08 -4.64 -4.81
CA LEU A 209 3.37 -4.60 -5.49
C LEU A 209 3.96 -3.19 -5.38
N HIS A 210 5.26 -3.13 -5.08
CA HIS A 210 6.05 -1.91 -5.09
C HIS A 210 7.31 -2.15 -5.92
N MET A 211 7.58 -1.31 -6.92
CA MET A 211 8.73 -1.52 -7.82
C MET A 211 10.06 -1.46 -7.06
N GLY A 212 11.11 -2.04 -7.65
CA GLY A 212 12.48 -1.90 -7.15
C GLY A 212 12.98 -0.45 -7.17
N VAL A 213 14.03 -0.16 -6.41
CA VAL A 213 14.65 1.18 -6.35
C VAL A 213 15.69 1.41 -7.45
N GLY A 214 16.32 0.35 -7.96
CA GLY A 214 17.44 0.43 -8.90
C GLY A 214 18.74 0.86 -8.22
N GLY A 215 19.69 1.33 -9.02
CA GLY A 215 20.95 1.89 -8.50
C GLY A 215 22.23 1.49 -9.21
N ASP A 216 22.16 0.79 -10.36
CA ASP A 216 23.35 0.52 -11.20
C ASP A 216 24.07 1.82 -11.57
N ASP A 217 23.29 2.86 -11.85
CA ASP A 217 23.69 4.27 -11.91
C ASP A 217 22.50 5.19 -11.52
N SER A 218 22.74 6.50 -11.45
CA SER A 218 21.73 7.50 -11.04
C SER A 218 21.37 8.51 -12.15
N TRP A 219 21.64 8.18 -13.43
CA TRP A 219 21.37 9.05 -14.58
C TRP A 219 20.71 8.32 -15.76
N SER A 220 20.42 7.03 -15.61
CA SER A 220 19.63 6.22 -16.51
C SER A 220 18.58 5.39 -15.75
N PRO A 221 17.57 4.80 -16.43
CA PRO A 221 16.66 3.85 -15.81
C PRO A 221 17.38 2.55 -15.43
N THR A 222 17.45 2.23 -14.14
CA THR A 222 18.33 1.16 -13.61
C THR A 222 17.61 0.12 -12.76
N VAL A 223 16.27 0.10 -12.76
CA VAL A 223 15.51 -0.99 -12.13
C VAL A 223 15.50 -2.18 -13.08
N HIS A 224 15.97 -3.34 -12.61
CA HIS A 224 16.04 -4.54 -13.45
C HIS A 224 14.63 -5.07 -13.78
N PRO A 225 14.42 -5.70 -14.96
CA PRO A 225 13.09 -6.08 -15.44
C PRO A 225 12.25 -6.93 -14.46
N GLU A 226 12.87 -7.78 -13.67
CA GLU A 226 12.22 -8.63 -12.66
C GLU A 226 11.64 -7.85 -11.46
N PHE A 227 12.01 -6.58 -11.29
CA PHE A 227 11.53 -5.70 -10.23
C PHE A 227 10.64 -4.57 -10.76
N LEU A 228 10.24 -4.64 -12.04
CA LEU A 228 9.26 -3.76 -12.65
C LEU A 228 7.83 -4.31 -12.46
N ILE A 229 6.86 -3.41 -12.50
CA ILE A 229 5.44 -3.72 -12.38
C ILE A 229 4.76 -3.39 -13.72
N PRO A 230 4.64 -4.34 -14.66
CA PRO A 230 4.08 -4.04 -15.98
C PRO A 230 2.60 -3.63 -15.91
N PRO A 231 2.09 -2.78 -16.80
CA PRO A 231 0.65 -2.58 -16.97
C PRO A 231 -0.09 -3.92 -17.18
N ALA A 232 -0.98 -4.26 -16.25
CA ALA A 232 -1.71 -5.53 -16.23
C ALA A 232 -3.01 -5.42 -15.43
N VAL A 233 -3.76 -6.52 -15.36
CA VAL A 233 -4.86 -6.64 -14.41
C VAL A 233 -4.35 -7.28 -13.14
N TYR A 234 -4.44 -6.56 -12.03
CA TYR A 234 -4.03 -6.99 -10.70
C TYR A 234 -5.24 -7.36 -9.87
N ALA A 235 -5.16 -8.45 -9.11
CA ALA A 235 -6.18 -8.82 -8.14
C ALA A 235 -5.50 -9.25 -6.84
N TRP A 236 -5.96 -8.70 -5.72
CA TRP A 236 -5.41 -9.02 -4.40
C TRP A 236 -6.45 -8.82 -3.32
N GLN A 237 -6.18 -9.41 -2.15
CA GLN A 237 -7.07 -9.35 -1.00
C GLN A 237 -6.29 -8.94 0.25
N MET A 238 -6.95 -8.16 1.09
CA MET A 238 -6.47 -7.89 2.44
C MET A 238 -7.62 -7.89 3.43
N VAL A 239 -7.31 -8.11 4.70
CA VAL A 239 -8.29 -7.97 5.79
C VAL A 239 -7.85 -6.81 6.66
N LEU A 240 -8.76 -5.87 6.89
CA LEU A 240 -8.60 -4.83 7.89
C LEU A 240 -9.27 -5.29 9.19
N THR A 241 -8.55 -5.20 10.30
CA THR A 241 -9.02 -5.63 11.61
C THR A 241 -8.80 -4.51 12.62
N PRO A 242 -9.85 -4.03 13.31
CA PRO A 242 -9.66 -3.19 14.49
C PRO A 242 -8.89 -3.98 15.56
N CYS A 243 -7.85 -3.39 16.14
CA CYS A 243 -6.99 -4.07 17.11
C CYS A 243 -6.62 -3.15 18.27
N THR A 244 -6.30 -3.71 19.44
CA THR A 244 -5.79 -2.95 20.59
C THR A 244 -4.34 -3.28 20.90
N THR A 245 -3.88 -4.45 20.45
CA THR A 245 -2.51 -4.92 20.67
C THR A 245 -1.93 -5.57 19.40
N PRO A 246 -0.59 -5.71 19.32
CA PRO A 246 0.04 -6.51 18.27
C PRO A 246 -0.42 -7.98 18.25
N LEU A 247 -0.75 -8.54 19.42
CA LEU A 247 -1.23 -9.93 19.54
C LEU A 247 -2.57 -10.14 18.84
N ASP A 248 -3.45 -9.14 18.87
CA ASP A 248 -4.73 -9.20 18.15
C ASP A 248 -4.50 -9.33 16.63
N ALA A 249 -3.50 -8.59 16.11
CA ALA A 249 -3.13 -8.64 14.70
C ALA A 249 -2.47 -9.98 14.31
N GLU A 250 -1.59 -10.51 15.16
CA GLU A 250 -0.99 -11.83 14.98
C GLU A 250 -2.04 -12.95 15.04
N TRP A 251 -2.97 -12.89 15.99
CA TRP A 251 -4.07 -13.83 16.07
C TRP A 251 -4.92 -13.82 14.80
N ALA A 252 -5.28 -12.62 14.29
CA ALA A 252 -6.02 -12.48 13.05
C ALA A 252 -5.28 -13.11 11.87
N TYR A 253 -3.96 -12.94 11.81
CA TYR A 253 -3.11 -13.54 10.78
C TYR A 253 -3.15 -15.06 10.85
N CYS A 254 -2.91 -15.63 12.03
CA CYS A 254 -2.95 -17.08 12.23
C CYS A 254 -4.33 -17.66 11.92
N ALA A 255 -5.41 -16.98 12.33
CA ALA A 255 -6.77 -17.40 12.05
C ALA A 255 -7.06 -17.46 10.55
N LEU A 256 -6.65 -16.42 9.79
CA LEU A 256 -6.81 -16.38 8.34
C LEU A 256 -5.98 -17.45 7.63
N GLN A 257 -4.73 -17.64 8.03
CA GLN A 257 -3.89 -18.70 7.45
C GLN A 257 -4.51 -20.07 7.66
N ASN A 258 -5.04 -20.35 8.85
CA ASN A 258 -5.71 -21.61 9.14
C ASN A 258 -7.01 -21.77 8.35
N ALA A 259 -7.77 -20.70 8.11
CA ALA A 259 -8.96 -20.73 7.28
C ALA A 259 -8.64 -21.05 5.81
N VAL A 260 -7.59 -20.42 5.24
CA VAL A 260 -7.14 -20.68 3.87
C VAL A 260 -6.58 -22.11 3.73
N LEU A 261 -5.78 -22.57 4.69
CA LEU A 261 -5.25 -23.94 4.69
C LEU A 261 -6.35 -24.99 4.95
N GLY A 262 -7.34 -24.68 5.80
CA GLY A 262 -8.49 -25.54 6.06
C GLY A 262 -9.44 -25.66 4.86
N ALA A 263 -9.61 -24.59 4.09
CA ALA A 263 -10.35 -24.62 2.82
C ALA A 263 -9.63 -25.45 1.75
N ALA A 264 -8.30 -25.47 1.75
CA ALA A 264 -7.50 -26.33 0.86
C ALA A 264 -7.58 -27.83 1.23
N GLY A 265 -8.03 -28.18 2.44
CA GLY A 265 -8.30 -29.55 2.87
C GLY A 265 -9.73 -30.06 2.61
N ALA A 266 -10.61 -29.21 2.08
CA ALA A 266 -12.00 -29.54 1.77
C ALA A 266 -12.27 -29.66 0.25
N VAL A 267 -11.22 -29.68 -0.57
CA VAL A 267 -11.30 -30.07 -1.98
C VAL A 267 -10.77 -31.50 -2.10
N ASP A 268 -11.59 -32.44 -1.66
CA ASP A 268 -11.35 -33.87 -1.85
C ASP A 268 -12.01 -34.29 -3.18
N LEU A 269 -11.16 -34.76 -4.10
CA LEU A 269 -11.36 -35.57 -5.32
C LEU A 269 -12.71 -35.51 -6.08
#